data_AF-A0A0G0WMX5-F1
#
_entry.id   AF-A0A0G0WMX5-F1
#
_cell.length_a   1.000
_cell.length_b   1.000
_cell.length_c   1.000
_cell.angle_alpha   90.00
_cell.angle_beta   90.00
_cell.angle_gamma   90.00
#
_symmetry.space_group_name_H-M   'P 1'
#
loop_
_entity.id
_entity.type
_entity.pdbx_description
1 polymer ?
#
loop_
_entity_poly.entity_id
_entity_poly.type
_entity_poly.pdbx_seq_one_letter_code
_entity_poly.pdbx_strand_id
1 'polypeptide(L)'
;MPRGRPKKNFLNFKVNWQDSYGTFVLIAIIVIVLGLLVANFFSNRGGDIDSGEQIEQTTEEAMKPTAGAEYTIRKNDSLSKISQEVYGSQYYWPTIAKINKIANPNRILADSKLQLPPKEEIEQTKTVMGEKTYKVLEGDTFFTIAQKVYGDGSKWKILHQANGSRYLPNGNPLVFSDSTIAVPR
;
A
#
# COMPACT_ATOMS: atom_id res chain seq x y z
N MET A 1 62.50 -26.95 -35.55
CA MET A 1 61.73 -25.95 -34.78
C MET A 1 61.26 -26.60 -33.47
N PRO A 2 61.51 -26.00 -32.29
CA PRO A 2 60.52 -25.11 -31.63
C PRO A 2 61.18 -23.89 -30.91
N ARG A 3 60.65 -22.67 -30.99
CA ARG A 3 59.60 -21.99 -30.17
C ARG A 3 59.89 -21.81 -28.66
N GLY A 4 60.46 -20.64 -28.32
CA GLY A 4 59.79 -19.57 -27.54
C GLY A 4 59.81 -19.58 -25.99
N ARG A 5 60.22 -18.44 -25.39
CA ARG A 5 59.44 -17.62 -24.42
C ARG A 5 60.19 -16.31 -24.05
N PRO A 6 59.54 -15.13 -23.99
CA PRO A 6 60.13 -13.92 -23.43
C PRO A 6 60.04 -13.91 -21.89
N LYS A 7 61.11 -13.45 -21.22
CA LYS A 7 61.08 -13.12 -19.78
C LYS A 7 60.50 -11.70 -19.63
N LYS A 8 59.41 -11.57 -18.85
CA LYS A 8 58.85 -10.27 -18.43
C LYS A 8 59.72 -9.72 -17.30
N ASN A 9 60.25 -8.51 -17.47
CA ASN A 9 60.91 -7.77 -16.40
C ASN A 9 59.84 -7.14 -15.50
N PHE A 10 59.73 -7.63 -14.27
CA PHE A 10 58.99 -6.95 -13.22
C PHE A 10 59.87 -5.82 -12.69
N LEU A 11 59.42 -4.58 -12.86
CA LEU A 11 60.00 -3.41 -12.20
C LEU A 11 59.99 -3.63 -10.69
N ASN A 12 61.19 -3.58 -10.10
CA ASN A 12 61.41 -3.78 -8.68
C ASN A 12 61.18 -2.43 -7.97
N PHE A 13 59.97 -2.18 -7.49
CA PHE A 13 59.68 -0.99 -6.68
C PHE A 13 59.99 -1.29 -5.21
N LYS A 14 61.19 -0.90 -4.78
CA LYS A 14 61.64 -1.06 -3.40
C LYS A 14 61.22 0.17 -2.60
N VAL A 15 60.06 0.10 -1.94
CA VAL A 15 59.62 1.12 -0.98
C VAL A 15 60.49 1.01 0.27
N ASN A 16 61.29 2.04 0.55
CA ASN A 16 62.05 2.15 1.80
C ASN A 16 61.13 2.66 2.91
N TRP A 17 60.70 1.73 3.77
CA TRP A 17 59.73 1.95 4.85
C TRP A 17 60.29 2.59 6.12
N GLN A 18 61.45 3.23 6.07
CA GLN A 18 62.15 3.68 7.28
C GLN A 18 62.14 5.21 7.52
N ASP A 19 61.71 6.02 6.54
CA ASP A 19 61.86 7.50 6.62
C ASP A 19 60.57 8.33 6.43
N SER A 20 59.38 7.76 6.55
CA SER A 20 58.15 8.55 6.31
C SER A 20 57.27 8.79 7.54
N TYR A 21 57.88 9.11 8.68
CA TYR A 21 57.14 9.74 9.79
C TYR A 21 56.43 11.03 9.34
N GLY A 22 57.01 11.77 8.38
CA GLY A 22 56.41 12.98 7.82
C GLY A 22 55.02 12.78 7.21
N THR A 23 54.77 11.65 6.53
CA THR A 23 53.46 11.37 5.89
C THR A 23 52.41 10.97 6.93
N PHE A 24 52.78 10.18 7.94
CA PHE A 24 51.88 9.82 9.04
C PHE A 24 51.51 11.03 9.90
N VAL A 25 52.47 11.92 10.18
CA VAL A 25 52.23 13.17 10.90
C VAL A 25 51.33 14.10 10.08
N LEU A 26 51.52 14.19 8.76
CA LEU A 26 50.67 14.98 7.87
C LEU A 26 49.22 14.46 7.86
N ILE A 27 49.03 13.15 7.80
CA ILE A 27 47.69 12.52 7.85
C ILE A 27 47.03 12.76 9.22
N ALA A 28 47.77 12.62 10.32
CA ALA A 28 47.24 12.86 11.66
C ALA A 28 46.78 14.32 11.85
N ILE A 29 47.54 15.29 11.34
CA ILE A 29 47.16 16.71 11.37
C ILE A 29 45.88 16.95 10.57
N ILE A 30 45.75 16.36 9.38
CA ILE A 30 44.54 16.50 8.55
C ILE A 30 43.29 15.97 9.27
N VAL A 31 43.38 14.81 9.93
CA VAL A 31 42.27 14.22 10.68
C VAL A 31 41.89 15.09 11.88
N ILE A 32 42.87 15.63 12.61
CA ILE A 32 42.64 16.53 13.73
C ILE A 32 41.97 17.83 13.26
N VAL A 33 42.42 18.43 12.15
CA VAL A 33 41.85 19.66 11.60
C VAL A 33 40.41 19.43 11.09
N LEU A 34 40.14 18.32 10.42
CA LEU A 34 38.77 17.95 10.02
C LEU A 34 37.88 17.72 11.24
N GLY A 35 38.38 17.05 12.28
CA GLY A 35 37.67 16.86 13.54
C GLY A 35 37.34 18.18 14.23
N LEU A 36 38.30 19.12 14.29
CA LEU A 36 38.09 20.45 14.86
C LEU A 36 37.11 21.30 14.02
N LEU A 37 37.12 21.17 12.69
CA LEU A 37 36.16 21.86 11.81
C LEU A 37 34.73 21.32 11.98
N VAL A 38 34.57 20.00 12.11
CA VAL A 38 33.26 19.39 12.40
C VAL A 38 32.79 19.78 13.80
N ALA A 39 33.67 19.76 14.81
CA ALA A 39 33.33 20.22 16.14
C ALA A 39 32.89 21.70 16.15
N ASN A 40 33.62 22.58 15.45
CA ASN A 40 33.28 23.99 15.33
C ASN A 40 31.97 24.23 14.55
N PHE A 41 31.63 23.36 13.59
CA PHE A 41 30.35 23.42 12.89
C PHE A 41 29.17 23.04 13.79
N PHE A 42 29.37 22.12 14.74
CA PHE A 42 28.34 21.68 15.69
C PHE A 42 28.26 22.52 16.97
N SER A 43 29.24 23.38 17.26
CA SER A 43 29.25 24.21 18.47
C SER A 43 28.38 25.48 18.43
N ASN A 44 27.44 25.61 17.48
CA ASN A 44 26.55 26.80 17.40
C ASN A 44 25.04 26.50 17.48
N ARG A 45 24.63 25.47 18.23
CA ARG A 45 23.27 25.38 18.79
C ARG A 45 23.35 25.08 20.28
N GLY A 46 23.45 26.15 21.07
CA GLY A 46 23.42 26.09 22.53
C GLY A 46 22.00 26.10 23.09
N GLY A 47 21.79 25.35 24.19
CA GLY A 47 20.64 25.37 25.11
C GLY A 47 19.38 24.69 24.57
N ASP A 48 18.70 23.77 25.24
CA ASP A 48 18.54 23.49 26.67
C ASP A 48 18.22 22.00 26.85
N ILE A 49 18.65 21.40 27.97
CA ILE A 49 18.31 20.03 28.38
C ILE A 49 17.25 20.17 29.45
N ASP A 50 15.97 20.09 29.05
CA ASP A 50 14.85 19.92 29.99
C ASP A 50 14.06 18.66 29.64
N SER A 51 13.60 18.02 30.70
CA SER A 51 13.27 16.61 30.79
C SER A 51 11.88 16.31 30.25
N GLY A 52 11.79 15.25 29.44
CA GLY A 52 10.58 14.43 29.34
C GLY A 52 9.51 14.90 28.36
N GLU A 53 9.75 14.71 27.07
CA GLU A 53 8.70 14.26 26.16
C GLU A 53 9.34 13.38 25.08
N GLN A 54 8.98 12.10 25.07
CA GLN A 54 9.37 11.17 24.01
C GLN A 54 8.60 11.56 22.74
N ILE A 55 9.14 12.50 21.98
CA ILE A 55 8.70 12.72 20.61
C ILE A 55 9.35 11.60 19.81
N GLU A 56 8.61 10.51 19.63
CA GLU A 56 8.94 9.45 18.69
C GLU A 56 9.29 10.09 17.35
N GLN A 57 10.56 9.97 16.96
CA GLN A 57 11.00 10.13 15.59
C GLN A 57 10.33 9.04 14.75
N THR A 58 9.09 9.29 14.33
CA THR A 58 8.43 8.51 13.28
C THR A 58 9.18 8.81 11.99
N THR A 59 10.12 7.93 11.66
CA THR A 59 10.59 7.76 10.29
C THR A 59 9.35 7.42 9.47
N GLU A 60 8.88 8.35 8.62
CA GLU A 60 7.83 8.13 7.62
C GLU A 60 8.33 7.15 6.54
N GLU A 61 8.63 5.92 6.94
CA GLU A 61 8.62 4.82 6.00
C GLU A 61 7.15 4.56 5.72
N ALA A 62 6.72 4.83 4.48
CA ALA A 62 5.33 4.76 4.07
C ALA A 62 4.77 3.35 4.32
N MET A 63 4.20 3.12 5.52
CA MET A 63 3.76 1.81 5.98
C MET A 63 2.62 1.30 5.10
N LYS A 64 2.89 0.23 4.36
CA LYS A 64 1.92 -0.37 3.44
C LYS A 64 0.62 -0.69 4.17
N PRO A 65 -0.55 -0.50 3.52
CA PRO A 65 -1.81 -0.81 4.14
C PRO A 65 -1.84 -2.31 4.50
N THR A 66 -2.23 -2.62 5.73
CA THR A 66 -2.18 -3.98 6.29
C THR A 66 -3.51 -4.32 6.94
N ALA A 67 -3.95 -5.58 6.81
CA ALA A 67 -5.21 -6.04 7.41
C ALA A 67 -5.08 -6.10 8.94
N GLY A 68 -6.13 -5.68 9.64
CA GLY A 68 -6.16 -5.57 11.10
C GLY A 68 -5.53 -4.30 11.66
N ALA A 69 -5.17 -3.32 10.82
CA ALA A 69 -4.54 -2.08 11.23
C ALA A 69 -5.30 -0.84 10.71
N GLU A 70 -5.08 0.30 11.37
CA GLU A 70 -5.49 1.58 10.82
C GLU A 70 -4.50 2.03 9.74
N TYR A 71 -5.02 2.55 8.63
CA TYR A 71 -4.22 3.05 7.51
C TYR A 71 -4.53 4.52 7.22
N THR A 72 -3.48 5.32 7.08
CA THR A 72 -3.60 6.72 6.67
C THR A 72 -3.60 6.81 5.15
N ILE A 73 -4.70 7.30 4.58
CA ILE A 73 -4.91 7.39 3.13
C ILE A 73 -3.88 8.33 2.51
N ARG A 74 -3.22 7.87 1.44
CA ARG A 74 -2.23 8.65 0.71
C ARG A 74 -2.83 9.35 -0.50
N LYS A 75 -2.09 10.32 -1.03
CA LYS A 75 -2.45 10.98 -2.29
C LYS A 75 -2.56 9.95 -3.42
N ASN A 76 -3.66 10.02 -4.17
CA ASN A 76 -4.01 9.13 -5.30
C ASN A 76 -4.42 7.69 -4.93
N ASP A 77 -4.64 7.42 -3.65
CA ASP A 77 -5.27 6.18 -3.21
C ASP A 77 -6.72 6.10 -3.70
N SER A 78 -7.20 4.86 -3.79
CA SER A 78 -8.61 4.55 -3.99
C SER A 78 -8.95 3.33 -3.15
N LEU A 79 -10.20 3.20 -2.72
CA LEU A 79 -10.62 2.07 -1.90
C LEU A 79 -10.39 0.72 -2.60
N SER A 80 -10.49 0.66 -3.93
CA SER A 80 -10.19 -0.55 -4.72
C SER A 80 -8.71 -0.90 -4.75
N LYS A 81 -7.81 0.09 -4.89
CA LYS A 81 -6.35 -0.13 -4.80
C LYS A 81 -5.95 -0.61 -3.39
N ILE A 82 -6.43 0.07 -2.35
CA ILE A 82 -6.19 -0.31 -0.96
C ILE A 82 -6.70 -1.73 -0.71
N SER A 83 -7.94 -2.02 -1.14
CA SER A 83 -8.52 -3.36 -1.04
C SER A 83 -7.66 -4.43 -1.73
N GLN A 84 -7.16 -4.14 -2.93
CA GLN A 84 -6.29 -5.05 -3.68
C GLN A 84 -4.97 -5.30 -2.96
N GLU A 85 -4.34 -4.27 -2.40
CA GLU A 85 -3.06 -4.36 -1.68
C GLU A 85 -3.20 -5.12 -0.35
N VAL A 86 -4.30 -4.88 0.38
CA VAL A 86 -4.51 -5.41 1.74
C VAL A 86 -5.06 -6.82 1.72
N TYR A 87 -6.09 -7.06 0.92
CA TYR A 87 -6.87 -8.30 0.95
C TYR A 87 -6.64 -9.20 -0.27
N GLY A 88 -5.85 -8.73 -1.24
CA GLY A 88 -5.57 -9.45 -2.49
C GLY A 88 -6.70 -9.37 -3.51
N SER A 89 -7.73 -8.56 -3.27
CA SER A 89 -8.86 -8.38 -4.17
C SER A 89 -9.40 -6.97 -4.07
N GLN A 90 -9.59 -6.31 -5.20
CA GLN A 90 -10.24 -5.00 -5.26
C GLN A 90 -11.68 -5.03 -4.72
N TYR A 91 -12.35 -6.18 -4.66
CA TYR A 91 -13.78 -6.29 -4.39
C TYR A 91 -14.21 -6.08 -2.92
N TYR A 92 -13.29 -5.82 -1.98
CA TYR A 92 -13.67 -5.41 -0.62
C TYR A 92 -13.87 -3.91 -0.48
N TRP A 93 -13.60 -3.11 -1.52
CA TRP A 93 -13.81 -1.66 -1.47
C TRP A 93 -15.21 -1.23 -0.97
N PRO A 94 -16.34 -1.92 -1.30
CA PRO A 94 -17.66 -1.54 -0.77
C PRO A 94 -17.77 -1.83 0.73
N THR A 95 -17.20 -2.97 1.17
CA THR A 95 -17.16 -3.36 2.57
C THR A 95 -16.32 -2.37 3.39
N ILE A 96 -15.15 -1.98 2.88
CA ILE A 96 -14.30 -0.95 3.48
C ILE A 96 -15.06 0.37 3.62
N ALA A 97 -15.73 0.82 2.54
CA ALA A 97 -16.53 2.04 2.57
C ALA A 97 -17.62 2.00 3.63
N LYS A 98 -18.33 0.87 3.75
CA LYS A 98 -19.39 0.69 4.74
C LYS A 98 -18.86 0.74 6.17
N ILE A 99 -17.78 -0.01 6.46
CA ILE A 99 -17.16 -0.06 7.80
C ILE A 99 -16.72 1.34 8.25
N ASN A 100 -16.13 2.09 7.32
CA ASN A 100 -15.64 3.44 7.56
C ASN A 100 -16.70 4.53 7.38
N LYS A 101 -17.97 4.15 7.14
CA LYS A 101 -19.11 5.08 6.94
C LYS A 101 -18.85 6.13 5.84
N ILE A 102 -18.12 5.74 4.79
CA ILE A 102 -17.78 6.60 3.66
C ILE A 102 -19.01 6.74 2.75
N ALA A 103 -19.61 7.93 2.74
CA ALA A 103 -20.80 8.20 1.94
C ALA A 103 -20.54 8.18 0.43
N ASN A 104 -19.40 8.70 -0.02
CA ASN A 104 -18.99 8.69 -1.42
C ASN A 104 -17.65 7.96 -1.60
N PRO A 105 -17.68 6.68 -2.02
CA PRO A 105 -16.48 5.84 -2.19
C PRO A 105 -15.46 6.39 -3.20
N ASN A 106 -15.88 7.27 -4.13
CA ASN A 106 -15.02 7.91 -5.11
C ASN A 106 -14.33 9.18 -4.57
N ARG A 107 -14.66 9.61 -3.35
CA ARG A 107 -14.13 10.81 -2.70
C ARG A 107 -13.61 10.46 -1.32
N ILE A 108 -12.40 9.89 -1.28
CA ILE A 108 -11.64 9.70 -0.04
C ILE A 108 -10.58 10.80 0.09
N LEU A 109 -10.36 11.27 1.31
CA LEU A 109 -9.43 12.36 1.60
C LEU A 109 -8.07 11.79 2.00
N ALA A 110 -6.99 12.37 1.49
CA ALA A 110 -5.66 12.08 1.98
C ALA A 110 -5.54 12.45 3.47
N ASP A 111 -4.61 11.80 4.16
CA ASP A 111 -4.32 11.95 5.59
C ASP A 111 -5.47 11.53 6.52
N SER A 112 -6.56 11.03 5.95
CA SER A 112 -7.67 10.45 6.71
C SER A 112 -7.35 9.01 7.11
N LYS A 113 -7.78 8.63 8.30
CA LYS A 113 -7.62 7.29 8.84
C LYS A 113 -8.71 6.36 8.31
N LEU A 114 -8.29 5.18 7.89
CA LEU A 114 -9.12 4.12 7.35
C LEU A 114 -8.93 2.86 8.19
N GLN A 115 -10.03 2.37 8.75
CA GLN A 115 -10.08 1.10 9.47
C GLN A 115 -10.05 -0.05 8.46
N LEU A 116 -9.02 -0.89 8.53
CA LEU A 116 -8.88 -2.10 7.73
C LEU A 116 -8.97 -3.31 8.66
N PRO A 117 -10.14 -3.95 8.82
CA PRO A 117 -10.28 -5.12 9.70
C PRO A 117 -9.44 -6.32 9.20
N PRO A 118 -9.23 -7.35 10.05
CA PRO A 118 -8.66 -8.62 9.63
C PRO A 118 -9.42 -9.26 8.47
N LYS A 119 -8.75 -10.14 7.74
CA LYS A 119 -9.32 -10.73 6.51
C LYS A 119 -10.57 -11.57 6.80
N GLU A 120 -10.60 -12.28 7.91
CA GLU A 120 -11.72 -13.12 8.31
C GLU A 120 -12.97 -12.27 8.58
N GLU A 121 -12.81 -11.15 9.28
CA GLU A 121 -13.89 -10.24 9.62
C GLU A 121 -14.45 -9.52 8.38
N ILE A 122 -13.58 -9.09 7.45
CA ILE A 122 -14.05 -8.43 6.23
C ILE A 122 -14.81 -9.39 5.32
N GLU A 123 -14.44 -10.67 5.30
CA GLU A 123 -15.17 -11.72 4.57
C GLU A 123 -16.53 -12.01 5.16
N GLN A 124 -16.62 -12.07 6.50
CA GLN A 124 -17.91 -12.20 7.18
C GLN A 124 -18.79 -11.00 6.89
N THR A 125 -18.26 -9.78 7.01
CA THR A 125 -19.00 -8.55 6.73
C THR A 125 -19.44 -8.48 5.27
N LYS A 126 -18.59 -8.89 4.33
CA LYS A 126 -18.92 -9.00 2.90
C LYS A 126 -20.02 -10.04 2.66
N THR A 127 -19.98 -11.17 3.36
CA THR A 127 -21.02 -12.21 3.29
C THR A 127 -22.35 -11.69 3.81
N VAL A 128 -22.38 -11.08 5.00
CA VAL A 128 -23.58 -10.44 5.57
C VAL A 128 -24.09 -9.29 4.70
N MET A 129 -23.20 -8.55 4.02
CA MET A 129 -23.58 -7.56 3.02
C MET A 129 -24.20 -8.18 1.76
N GLY A 130 -23.72 -9.35 1.36
CA GLY A 130 -24.27 -10.16 0.27
C GLY A 130 -25.55 -10.92 0.63
N GLU A 131 -25.81 -11.13 1.92
CA GLU A 131 -27.00 -11.83 2.44
C GLU A 131 -28.28 -10.99 2.36
N LYS A 132 -28.21 -9.69 2.00
CA LYS A 132 -29.44 -8.99 1.64
C LYS A 132 -29.96 -9.65 0.38
N THR A 133 -31.04 -10.39 0.51
CA THR A 133 -31.64 -11.11 -0.60
C THR A 133 -32.88 -10.39 -1.11
N TYR A 134 -33.22 -10.64 -2.38
CA TYR A 134 -34.46 -10.18 -2.99
C TYR A 134 -35.16 -11.38 -3.60
N LYS A 135 -36.43 -11.58 -3.22
CA LYS A 135 -37.29 -12.55 -3.89
C LYS A 135 -37.75 -11.95 -5.21
N VAL A 136 -37.30 -12.56 -6.31
CA VAL A 136 -37.64 -12.14 -7.67
C VAL A 136 -39.13 -12.33 -7.91
N LEU A 137 -39.80 -11.28 -8.38
CA LEU A 137 -41.21 -11.36 -8.77
C LEU A 137 -41.33 -11.68 -10.27
N GLU A 138 -42.51 -12.12 -10.69
CA GLU A 138 -42.78 -12.33 -12.12
C GLU A 138 -42.54 -11.04 -12.92
N GLY A 139 -41.81 -11.15 -14.03
CA GLY A 139 -41.46 -10.01 -14.89
C GLY A 139 -40.29 -9.15 -14.40
N ASP A 140 -39.67 -9.46 -13.26
CA ASP A 140 -38.47 -8.74 -12.81
C ASP A 140 -37.26 -9.01 -13.72
N THR A 141 -36.46 -7.97 -13.92
CA THR A 141 -35.14 -8.02 -14.56
C THR A 141 -34.10 -7.50 -13.59
N PHE A 142 -32.80 -7.80 -13.78
CA PHE A 142 -31.78 -7.17 -12.93
C PHE A 142 -31.82 -5.63 -12.98
N PHE A 143 -32.29 -5.04 -14.07
CA PHE A 143 -32.49 -3.59 -14.16
C PHE A 143 -33.60 -3.10 -13.23
N THR A 144 -34.80 -3.71 -13.30
CA THR A 144 -35.92 -3.31 -12.44
C THR A 144 -35.64 -3.61 -10.97
N ILE A 145 -34.95 -4.71 -10.67
CA ILE A 145 -34.53 -5.03 -9.31
C ILE A 145 -33.48 -4.03 -8.83
N ALA A 146 -32.46 -3.70 -9.63
CA ALA A 146 -31.46 -2.69 -9.27
C ALA A 146 -32.11 -1.33 -8.99
N GLN A 147 -33.10 -0.93 -9.79
CA GLN A 147 -33.89 0.27 -9.53
C GLN A 147 -34.62 0.19 -8.19
N LYS A 148 -35.24 -0.94 -7.84
CA LYS A 148 -35.95 -1.14 -6.56
C LYS A 148 -35.01 -1.15 -5.35
N VAL A 149 -33.88 -1.84 -5.45
CA VAL A 149 -33.02 -2.12 -4.28
C VAL A 149 -31.89 -1.10 -4.08
N TYR A 150 -31.45 -0.43 -5.16
CA TYR A 150 -30.41 0.61 -5.11
C TYR A 150 -30.90 2.01 -5.47
N GLY A 151 -32.16 2.16 -5.90
CA GLY A 151 -32.67 3.40 -6.47
C GLY A 151 -32.11 3.72 -7.85
N ASP A 152 -31.36 2.80 -8.46
CA ASP A 152 -30.60 3.03 -9.69
C ASP A 152 -30.49 1.74 -10.52
N GLY A 153 -31.26 1.67 -11.60
CA GLY A 153 -31.29 0.54 -12.52
C GLY A 153 -29.97 0.29 -13.24
N SER A 154 -29.09 1.28 -13.38
CA SER A 154 -27.78 1.12 -14.02
C SER A 154 -26.85 0.16 -13.25
N LYS A 155 -27.13 -0.08 -11.97
CA LYS A 155 -26.45 -1.05 -11.10
C LYS A 155 -26.84 -2.50 -11.36
N TRP A 156 -27.62 -2.79 -12.41
CA TRP A 156 -27.96 -4.16 -12.79
C TRP A 156 -26.74 -5.07 -12.98
N LYS A 157 -25.61 -4.51 -13.45
CA LYS A 157 -24.35 -5.25 -13.63
C LYS A 157 -23.81 -5.80 -12.31
N ILE A 158 -24.00 -5.08 -11.21
CA ILE A 158 -23.59 -5.50 -9.87
C ILE A 158 -24.39 -6.74 -9.44
N LEU A 159 -25.71 -6.70 -9.62
CA LEU A 159 -26.57 -7.87 -9.34
C LEU A 159 -26.22 -9.05 -10.24
N HIS A 160 -26.06 -8.81 -11.53
CA HIS A 160 -25.76 -9.87 -12.50
C HIS A 160 -24.44 -10.57 -12.19
N GLN A 161 -23.39 -9.79 -11.90
CA GLN A 161 -22.08 -10.31 -11.54
C GLN A 161 -22.12 -11.11 -10.23
N ALA A 162 -22.87 -10.63 -9.24
CA ALA A 162 -22.99 -11.30 -7.94
C ALA A 162 -23.79 -12.62 -8.00
N ASN A 163 -24.66 -12.79 -9.00
CA ASN A 163 -25.57 -13.92 -9.12
C ASN A 163 -25.22 -14.86 -10.29
N GLY A 164 -23.94 -14.91 -10.68
CA GLY A 164 -23.40 -15.93 -11.57
C GLY A 164 -23.28 -15.56 -13.05
N SER A 165 -23.53 -14.31 -13.43
CA SER A 165 -23.21 -13.74 -14.76
C SER A 165 -23.78 -14.50 -15.97
N ARG A 166 -24.89 -15.23 -15.82
CA ARG A 166 -25.50 -16.02 -16.89
C ARG A 166 -26.40 -15.16 -17.78
N TYR A 167 -26.48 -15.51 -19.06
CA TYR A 167 -27.33 -14.83 -20.04
C TYR A 167 -28.30 -15.81 -20.68
N LEU A 168 -29.47 -15.31 -21.06
CA LEU A 168 -30.41 -15.97 -21.95
C LEU A 168 -29.89 -15.94 -23.40
N PRO A 169 -30.37 -16.82 -24.29
CA PRO A 169 -29.99 -16.81 -25.70
C PRO A 169 -30.26 -15.48 -26.43
N ASN A 170 -31.20 -14.68 -25.94
CA ASN A 170 -31.52 -13.35 -26.46
C ASN A 170 -30.57 -12.24 -25.96
N GLY A 171 -29.54 -12.59 -25.18
CA GLY A 171 -28.55 -11.65 -24.65
C GLY A 171 -28.97 -10.95 -23.35
N ASN A 172 -30.19 -11.16 -22.85
CA ASN A 172 -30.59 -10.59 -21.57
C ASN A 172 -29.98 -11.38 -20.39
N PRO A 173 -29.55 -10.70 -19.32
CA PRO A 173 -29.16 -11.36 -18.08
C PRO A 173 -30.23 -12.33 -17.56
N LEU A 174 -29.83 -13.54 -17.20
CA LEU A 174 -30.73 -14.58 -16.71
C LEU A 174 -31.16 -14.28 -15.27
N VAL A 175 -32.47 -14.13 -15.06
CA VAL A 175 -33.13 -13.99 -13.77
C VAL A 175 -34.36 -14.90 -13.77
N PHE A 176 -34.54 -15.71 -12.73
CA PHE A 176 -35.71 -16.59 -12.59
C PHE A 176 -36.74 -15.98 -11.65
N SER A 177 -38.00 -15.90 -12.06
CA SER A 177 -39.11 -15.56 -11.17
C SER A 177 -39.18 -16.52 -9.98
N ASP A 178 -39.63 -16.02 -8.83
CA ASP A 178 -39.70 -16.71 -7.53
C ASP A 178 -38.38 -17.23 -6.96
N SER A 179 -37.25 -16.99 -7.62
CA SER A 179 -35.93 -17.24 -7.06
C SER A 179 -35.53 -16.16 -6.07
N THR A 180 -34.57 -16.50 -5.19
CA THR A 180 -33.95 -15.55 -4.28
C THR A 180 -32.57 -15.20 -4.82
N ILE A 181 -32.30 -13.92 -5.05
CA ILE A 181 -30.98 -13.43 -5.50
C ILE A 181 -30.28 -12.65 -4.38
N ALA A 182 -28.96 -12.69 -4.37
CA ALA A 182 -28.13 -11.84 -3.53
C ALA A 182 -28.15 -10.39 -4.05
N VAL A 183 -28.23 -9.43 -3.15
CA VAL A 183 -28.24 -7.99 -3.43
C VAL A 183 -27.05 -7.35 -2.69
N PRO A 184 -25.86 -7.31 -3.33
CA PRO A 184 -24.69 -6.68 -2.73
C PRO A 184 -24.94 -5.20 -2.50
N ARG A 185 -24.76 -4.68 -1.27
CA ARG A 185 -24.87 -3.23 -1.03
C ARG A 185 -23.63 -2.45 -1.44
#